data_AF-A0A934FCN7-F1
#
_entry.id   AF-A0A934FCN7-F1
#
_cell.length_a   1.000
_cell.length_b   1.000
_cell.length_c   1.000
_cell.angle_alpha   90.00
_cell.angle_beta   90.00
_cell.angle_gamma   90.00
#
_symmetry.space_group_name_H-M   'P 1'
#
loop_
_entity.id
_entity.type
_entity.pdbx_description
1 polymer ?
#
loop_
_entity_poly.entity_id
_entity_poly.type
_entity_poly.pdbx_seq_one_letter_code
_entity_poly.pdbx_strand_id
1 'polypeptide(L)'
;MFRETCGEEGNIEKREHLLLVQTLKPATRPIVDFYTEKLTAAVRKAISQLRSEGTIVCSCGATSPNIRLLLPNGMVADIHCIHRMVFHRNEMPHSELDKISSLRFGEEKPTESELILPPRLIRA
;
A
#
# COMPACT_ATOMS: atom_id res chain seq x y z
N MET A 1 -21.73 27.63 -20.22
CA MET A 1 -20.42 28.07 -19.69
C MET A 1 -20.08 27.15 -18.52
N PHE A 2 -19.52 25.98 -18.82
CA PHE A 2 -19.10 25.03 -17.77
C PHE A 2 -17.65 25.38 -17.43
N ARG A 3 -17.46 25.96 -16.24
CA ARG A 3 -16.14 26.32 -15.74
C ARG A 3 -15.37 25.06 -15.35
N GLU A 4 -14.18 25.00 -15.92
CA GLU A 4 -13.08 24.09 -15.60
C GLU A 4 -12.82 24.04 -14.09
N THR A 5 -12.62 22.81 -13.57
CA THR A 5 -11.74 22.57 -12.43
C THR A 5 -10.88 21.34 -12.76
N CYS A 6 -9.89 21.53 -13.65
CA CYS A 6 -8.67 20.72 -13.61
C CYS A 6 -7.95 21.09 -12.31
N GLY A 7 -8.35 20.46 -11.21
CA GLY A 7 -7.77 20.65 -9.89
C GLY A 7 -6.48 19.84 -9.77
N GLU A 8 -5.36 20.56 -9.83
CA GLU A 8 -4.09 20.22 -9.19
C GLU A 8 -3.51 18.84 -9.52
N GLU A 9 -2.92 18.73 -10.72
CA GLU A 9 -1.78 17.84 -10.98
C GLU A 9 -0.54 18.36 -10.21
N GLY A 10 -0.69 18.52 -8.89
CA GLY A 10 0.37 18.92 -7.98
C GLY A 10 1.40 17.79 -7.93
N ASN A 11 2.48 17.99 -8.69
CA ASN A 11 3.71 17.21 -8.75
C ASN A 11 3.77 16.04 -7.74
N ILE A 12 3.25 14.88 -8.17
CA ILE A 12 3.15 13.65 -7.36
C ILE A 12 4.54 13.21 -6.86
N GLU A 13 5.62 13.59 -7.55
CA GLU A 13 7.01 13.24 -7.20
C GLU A 13 7.50 13.93 -5.92
N LYS A 14 6.86 15.01 -5.47
CA LYS A 14 7.23 15.71 -4.22
C LYS A 14 6.48 15.22 -2.99
N ARG A 15 5.56 14.27 -3.13
CA ARG A 15 4.73 13.77 -2.01
C ARG A 15 5.48 12.72 -1.20
N GLU A 16 5.18 12.67 0.09
CA GLU A 16 5.75 11.65 0.95
C GLU A 16 5.17 10.27 0.60
N HIS A 17 6.06 9.31 0.40
CA HIS A 17 5.69 7.95 0.04
C HIS A 17 5.61 7.06 1.27
N LEU A 18 4.58 6.22 1.28
CA LEU A 18 4.39 5.19 2.29
C LEU A 18 4.73 3.82 1.69
N LEU A 19 5.65 3.11 2.34
CA LEU A 19 6.02 1.73 2.07
C LEU A 19 6.63 1.45 0.70
N LEU A 20 7.30 2.40 0.04
CA LEU A 20 8.11 2.12 -1.17
C LEU A 20 9.48 1.47 -0.83
N VAL A 21 9.46 0.46 0.03
CA VAL A 21 10.66 -0.25 0.48
C VAL A 21 10.86 -1.53 -0.31
N GLN A 22 12.11 -1.81 -0.69
CA GLN A 22 12.48 -3.11 -1.23
C GLN A 22 12.54 -4.12 -0.10
N THR A 23 11.84 -5.24 -0.27
CA THR A 23 11.81 -6.35 0.67
C THR A 23 12.56 -7.54 0.07
N LEU A 24 12.98 -8.53 0.86
CA LEU A 24 13.76 -9.66 0.35
C LEU A 24 13.13 -11.01 0.70
N LYS A 25 12.58 -11.16 1.91
CA LYS A 25 12.13 -12.46 2.44
C LYS A 25 10.69 -12.38 2.93
N PRO A 26 9.71 -12.93 2.17
CA PRO A 26 8.34 -13.01 2.65
C PRO A 26 8.24 -14.01 3.81
N ALA A 27 7.38 -13.71 4.77
CA ALA A 27 6.89 -14.65 5.76
C ALA A 27 6.08 -15.76 5.08
N THR A 28 6.10 -16.95 5.67
CA THR A 28 5.35 -18.12 5.18
C THR A 28 3.85 -18.04 5.51
N ARG A 29 3.49 -17.18 6.47
CA ARG A 29 2.11 -16.89 6.86
C ARG A 29 1.89 -15.39 6.90
N PRO A 30 0.69 -14.91 6.53
CA PRO A 30 0.36 -13.49 6.61
C PRO A 30 0.42 -13.00 8.06
N ILE A 31 1.08 -11.87 8.29
CA ILE A 31 1.11 -11.18 9.59
C ILE A 31 0.06 -10.06 9.54
N VAL A 32 -1.04 -10.25 10.26
CA VAL A 32 -2.09 -9.24 10.42
C VAL A 32 -2.00 -8.71 11.84
N ASP A 33 -1.36 -7.54 11.99
CA ASP A 33 -1.21 -6.83 13.25
C ASP A 33 -1.86 -5.44 13.18
N PHE A 34 -1.70 -4.66 14.25
CA PHE A 34 -2.19 -3.29 14.33
C PHE A 34 -1.76 -2.40 13.16
N TYR A 35 -0.54 -2.56 12.65
CA TYR A 35 -0.04 -1.74 11.53
C TYR A 35 -0.71 -2.17 10.22
N THR A 36 -0.87 -3.48 10.00
CA THR A 36 -1.64 -4.01 8.88
C THR A 36 -3.07 -3.48 8.88
N GLU A 37 -3.74 -3.49 10.02
CA GLU A 37 -5.13 -3.05 10.11
C GLU A 37 -5.29 -1.54 9.88
N LYS A 38 -4.38 -0.72 10.42
CA LYS A 38 -4.35 0.73 10.17
C LYS A 38 -4.10 1.07 8.70
N LEU A 39 -3.13 0.40 8.09
CA LEU A 39 -2.80 0.61 6.68
C LEU A 39 -3.99 0.23 5.79
N THR A 40 -4.65 -0.89 6.10
CA THR A 40 -5.82 -1.35 5.35
C THR A 40 -6.96 -0.34 5.41
N ALA A 41 -7.29 0.18 6.60
CA ALA A 41 -8.30 1.22 6.75
C ALA A 41 -7.94 2.50 5.97
N ALA A 42 -6.66 2.90 5.99
CA ALA A 42 -6.20 4.06 5.23
C ALA A 42 -6.32 3.87 3.72
N VAL A 43 -5.95 2.69 3.21
CA VAL A 43 -6.03 2.32 1.79
C VAL A 43 -7.47 2.32 1.30
N ARG A 44 -8.40 1.74 2.07
CA ARG A 44 -9.84 1.74 1.72
C ARG A 44 -10.44 3.14 1.69
N LYS A 45 -9.89 4.06 2.50
CA LYS A 45 -10.27 5.47 2.52
C LYS A 45 -9.47 6.35 1.54
N ALA A 46 -8.63 5.76 0.68
CA ALA A 46 -7.91 6.54 -0.32
C ALA A 46 -8.88 7.37 -1.16
N ILE A 47 -8.58 8.66 -1.29
CA ILE A 47 -9.48 9.64 -1.91
C ILE A 47 -9.32 9.72 -3.43
N SER A 48 -8.23 9.14 -3.96
CA SER A 48 -7.98 9.05 -5.39
C SER A 48 -7.09 7.88 -5.73
N GLN A 49 -7.39 7.24 -6.86
CA GLN A 49 -6.51 6.28 -7.51
C GLN A 49 -5.71 7.00 -8.59
N LEU A 50 -4.42 7.15 -8.34
CA LEU A 50 -3.46 7.63 -9.32
C LEU A 50 -3.12 6.43 -10.21
N ARG A 51 -3.82 6.32 -11.34
CA ARG A 51 -3.55 5.27 -12.32
C ARG A 51 -2.15 5.48 -12.91
N SER A 52 -1.35 4.42 -12.85
CA SER A 52 -0.12 4.30 -13.64
C SER A 52 -0.23 3.07 -14.53
N GLU A 53 0.30 3.16 -15.74
CA GLU A 53 0.37 2.00 -16.62
C GLU A 53 1.40 0.98 -16.09
N GLY A 54 1.17 -0.31 -16.39
CA GLY A 54 2.09 -1.40 -16.09
C GLY A 54 1.74 -2.25 -14.87
N THR A 55 2.68 -3.12 -14.50
CA THR A 55 2.58 -4.09 -13.41
C THR A 55 3.74 -3.86 -12.45
N ILE A 56 3.47 -3.83 -11.15
CA ILE A 56 4.53 -3.90 -10.13
C ILE A 56 4.78 -5.36 -9.81
N VAL A 57 6.04 -5.71 -9.63
CA VAL A 57 6.46 -7.05 -9.16
C VAL A 57 7.21 -6.87 -7.85
N CYS A 58 6.72 -7.50 -6.78
CA CYS A 58 7.44 -7.58 -5.52
C CYS A 58 8.62 -8.56 -5.66
N SER A 59 9.67 -8.40 -4.85
CA SER A 59 10.83 -9.30 -4.83
C SER A 59 10.47 -10.76 -4.51
N CYS A 60 9.35 -11.00 -3.83
CA CYS A 60 8.82 -12.35 -3.58
C CYS A 60 8.14 -12.98 -4.81
N GLY A 61 7.98 -12.21 -5.90
CA GLY A 61 7.30 -12.59 -7.14
C GLY A 61 5.81 -12.24 -7.19
N ALA A 62 5.23 -11.68 -6.12
CA ALA A 62 3.83 -11.23 -6.14
C ALA A 62 3.66 -10.08 -7.15
N THR A 63 2.58 -10.12 -7.91
CA THR A 63 2.30 -9.15 -8.97
C THR A 63 0.98 -8.43 -8.72
N SER A 64 0.95 -7.14 -9.06
CA SER A 64 -0.26 -6.33 -9.02
C SER A 64 -0.23 -5.29 -10.13
N PRO A 65 -1.39 -4.76 -10.54
CA PRO A 65 -1.43 -3.53 -11.32
C PRO A 65 -0.62 -2.43 -10.63
N ASN A 66 0.07 -1.60 -11.42
CA ASN A 66 0.80 -0.45 -10.92
C ASN A 66 -0.17 0.67 -10.55
N ILE A 67 -0.85 0.53 -9.40
CA ILE A 67 -1.82 1.51 -8.91
C ILE A 67 -1.21 2.22 -7.71
N ARG A 68 -1.19 3.55 -7.78
CA ARG A 68 -0.88 4.42 -6.65
C ARG A 68 -2.17 5.00 -6.07
N LEU A 69 -2.18 5.19 -4.78
CA LEU A 69 -3.31 5.64 -3.99
C LEU A 69 -2.91 6.90 -3.24
N LEU A 70 -3.72 7.95 -3.37
CA LEU A 70 -3.61 9.13 -2.53
C LEU A 70 -4.41 8.91 -1.25
N LEU A 71 -3.72 8.82 -0.12
CA LEU A 71 -4.34 8.67 1.19
C LEU A 71 -4.89 10.03 1.66
N PRO A 72 -5.87 10.06 2.59
CA PRO A 72 -6.48 11.32 3.02
C PRO A 72 -5.53 12.27 3.77
N ASN A 73 -4.37 11.78 4.25
CA ASN A 73 -3.32 12.60 4.85
C ASN A 73 -2.32 13.17 3.81
N GLY A 74 -2.58 12.99 2.51
CA GLY A 74 -1.73 13.48 1.43
C GLY A 74 -0.56 12.56 1.06
N MET A 75 -0.35 11.46 1.81
CA MET A 75 0.68 10.47 1.47
C MET A 75 0.28 9.63 0.26
N VAL A 76 1.28 9.12 -0.44
CA VAL A 76 1.08 8.19 -1.57
C VAL A 76 1.51 6.78 -1.16
N ALA A 77 0.59 5.83 -1.26
CA ALA A 77 0.86 4.39 -1.12
C ALA A 77 0.58 3.70 -2.45
N ASP A 78 1.25 2.60 -2.77
CA ASP A 78 0.84 1.73 -3.88
C ASP A 78 -0.03 0.57 -3.37
N ILE A 79 -0.79 -0.04 -4.27
CA ILE A 79 -1.70 -1.15 -3.93
C ILE A 79 -0.97 -2.36 -3.32
N HIS A 80 0.34 -2.53 -3.57
CA HIS A 80 1.16 -3.57 -2.94
C HIS A 80 1.54 -3.25 -1.49
N CYS A 81 1.18 -2.09 -0.94
CA CYS A 81 1.54 -1.74 0.43
C CYS A 81 0.96 -2.72 1.47
N ILE A 82 -0.28 -3.22 1.26
CA ILE A 82 -0.89 -4.24 2.12
C ILE A 82 -0.11 -5.56 2.01
N HIS A 83 0.25 -5.99 0.80
CA HIS A 83 1.09 -7.17 0.59
C HIS A 83 2.42 -7.07 1.36
N ARG A 84 3.12 -5.94 1.23
CA ARG A 84 4.40 -5.72 1.94
C ARG A 84 4.20 -5.69 3.45
N MET A 85 3.14 -5.08 3.94
CA MET A 85 2.87 -5.09 5.37
C MET A 85 2.57 -6.50 5.89
N VAL A 86 1.80 -7.30 5.14
CA VAL A 86 1.38 -8.63 5.57
C VAL A 86 2.51 -9.66 5.47
N PHE A 87 3.22 -9.72 4.35
CA PHE A 87 4.22 -10.76 4.10
C PHE A 87 5.63 -10.30 4.44
N HIS A 88 5.89 -9.00 4.48
CA HIS A 88 7.22 -8.46 4.74
C HIS A 88 7.28 -7.60 6.01
N ARG A 89 6.34 -7.80 6.94
CA ARG A 89 6.22 -7.04 8.20
C ARG A 89 7.55 -6.87 8.94
N ASN A 90 8.35 -7.93 8.99
CA ASN A 90 9.63 -7.98 9.71
C ASN A 90 10.76 -7.21 9.01
N GLU A 91 10.55 -6.85 7.73
CA GLU A 91 11.50 -6.07 6.93
C GLU A 91 11.12 -4.59 6.86
N MET A 92 9.99 -4.20 7.47
CA MET A 92 9.51 -2.82 7.45
C MET A 92 10.36 -1.95 8.38
N PRO A 93 10.98 -0.86 7.87
CA PRO A 93 11.71 0.08 8.71
C PRO A 93 10.80 0.71 9.76
N HIS A 94 11.32 0.94 10.97
CA HIS A 94 10.57 1.59 12.05
C HIS A 94 9.97 2.94 11.63
N SER A 95 10.69 3.73 10.83
CA SER A 95 10.18 5.00 10.30
C SER A 95 8.90 4.86 9.46
N GLU A 96 8.75 3.76 8.71
CA GLU A 96 7.52 3.47 7.97
C GLU A 96 6.40 3.02 8.91
N LEU A 97 6.74 2.23 9.93
CA LEU A 97 5.79 1.81 10.96
C LEU A 97 5.28 3.00 11.78
N ASP A 98 6.14 3.98 12.07
CA ASP A 98 5.76 5.22 12.76
C ASP A 98 4.75 6.02 11.91
N LYS A 99 5.01 6.17 10.60
CA LYS A 99 4.05 6.79 9.67
C LYS A 99 2.70 6.09 9.72
N ILE A 100 2.67 4.76 9.67
CA ILE A 100 1.43 3.97 9.74
C ILE A 100 0.74 4.14 11.09
N SER A 101 1.50 4.11 12.18
CA SER A 101 0.96 4.27 13.54
C SER A 101 0.28 5.63 13.71
N SER A 102 0.74 6.66 13.00
CA SER A 102 0.20 8.01 13.05
C SER A 102 -1.11 8.17 12.26
N LEU A 103 -1.48 7.20 11.40
CA LEU A 103 -2.70 7.24 10.61
C LEU A 103 -3.94 7.25 11.54
N ARG A 104 -4.89 8.13 11.25
CA ARG A 104 -6.12 8.31 12.07
C ARG A 104 -7.38 7.82 11.36
N PHE A 105 -7.21 6.83 10.49
CA PHE A 105 -8.27 6.36 9.59
C PHE A 105 -9.08 5.18 10.14
N GLY A 106 -8.74 4.70 11.34
CA GLY A 106 -9.32 3.52 11.97
C GLY A 106 -8.46 2.27 11.75
N GLU A 107 -9.00 1.11 12.13
CA GLU A 107 -8.41 -0.21 11.93
C GLU A 107 -9.41 -1.11 11.19
N GLU A 108 -8.97 -1.77 10.12
CA GLU A 108 -9.78 -2.72 9.38
C GLU A 108 -8.94 -3.92 8.96
N LYS A 109 -9.49 -5.14 9.08
CA LYS A 109 -8.78 -6.34 8.63
C LYS A 109 -8.75 -6.42 7.09
N PRO A 110 -7.61 -6.79 6.48
CA PRO A 110 -7.57 -7.08 5.06
C PRO A 110 -8.43 -8.31 4.75
N THR A 111 -9.16 -8.24 3.64
CA THR A 111 -9.84 -9.38 3.04
C THR A 111 -8.84 -10.30 2.34
N GLU A 112 -9.20 -11.55 2.11
CA GLU A 112 -8.35 -12.51 1.40
C GLU A 112 -7.96 -12.01 0.00
N SER A 113 -8.83 -11.27 -0.69
CA SER A 113 -8.53 -10.70 -2.02
C SER A 113 -7.51 -9.55 -1.97
N GLU A 114 -7.38 -8.86 -0.83
CA GLU A 114 -6.36 -7.83 -0.61
C GLU A 114 -5.01 -8.45 -0.19
N LEU A 115 -5.01 -9.71 0.24
CA LEU A 115 -3.82 -10.50 0.50
C LEU A 115 -3.26 -11.01 -0.83
N ILE A 116 -2.64 -10.13 -1.62
CA ILE A 116 -1.90 -10.54 -2.83
C ILE A 116 -0.84 -11.57 -2.38
N LEU A 117 -1.03 -12.84 -2.74
CA LEU A 117 -0.19 -13.91 -2.20
C LEU A 117 1.16 -14.01 -2.93
N PRO A 118 2.27 -14.28 -2.22
CA PRO A 118 3.51 -14.71 -2.86
C PRO A 118 3.25 -15.96 -3.73
N PRO A 119 3.76 -16.04 -4.98
CA PRO A 119 3.51 -17.18 -5.88
C PRO A 119 3.87 -18.54 -5.29
N ARG A 120 4.89 -18.58 -4.41
CA ARG A 120 5.31 -19.80 -3.69
C ARG A 120 4.25 -20.35 -2.73
N LEU A 121 3.30 -19.52 -2.29
CA LEU A 121 2.20 -19.92 -1.41
C LEU A 121 0.91 -20.24 -2.17
N ILE A 122 0.83 -19.92 -3.47
CA ILE A 122 -0.31 -20.25 -4.34
C ILE A 122 -0.25 -21.71 -4.83
N ARG A 123 0.94 -22.32 -4.82
CA ARG A 123 1.20 -23.67 -5.34
C ARG A 123 1.44 -24.73 -4.26
N ALA A 124 1.01 -24.48 -3.02
CA ALA A 124 1.11 -25.43 -1.91
C ALA A 124 -0.11 -26.36 -1.85
#